data_AF-J9Q557-F1
#
_entry.id   AF-J9Q557-F1
#
_cell.length_a   1.000
_cell.length_b   1.000
_cell.length_c   1.000
_cell.angle_alpha   90.00
_cell.angle_beta   90.00
_cell.angle_gamma   90.00
#
_symmetry.space_group_name_H-M   'P 1'
#
loop_
_entity.id
_entity.type
_entity.pdbx_description
1 polymer ?
#
loop_
_entity_poly.entity_id
_entity_poly.type
_entity_poly.pdbx_seq_one_letter_code
_entity_poly.pdbx_strand_id
1 'polypeptide(L)' 'LKNYDPQKDRRFAGTVRLRHVPRPKMKICVLGDQIHCDQAKANNLPCMTVDDLKKLNKDKKLIKKLTKK' A
#
# COMPACT_ATOMS: atom_id res chain seq x y z
N LEU A 1 -16.09 11.84 -14.13
CA LEU A 1 -15.79 12.13 -15.55
C LEU A 1 -17.13 12.35 -16.25
N LYS A 2 -17.28 13.42 -17.04
CA LYS A 2 -18.47 13.57 -17.88
C LYS A 2 -18.45 12.40 -18.89
N ASN A 3 -19.53 11.63 -18.96
CA ASN A 3 -19.69 10.45 -19.84
C ASN A 3 -18.86 9.19 -19.49
N TYR A 4 -18.58 8.91 -18.21
CA TYR A 4 -17.94 7.64 -17.79
C TYR A 4 -18.97 6.71 -17.12
N ASP A 5 -19.16 5.52 -17.67
CA ASP A 5 -20.05 4.49 -17.14
C ASP A 5 -19.23 3.43 -16.37
N PRO A 6 -19.28 3.42 -15.02
CA PRO A 6 -18.45 2.54 -14.20
C PRO A 6 -18.77 1.04 -14.32
N GLN A 7 -19.85 0.65 -15.00
CA GLN A 7 -20.16 -0.76 -15.31
C GLN A 7 -19.57 -1.22 -16.64
N LYS A 8 -19.48 -0.32 -17.64
CA LYS A 8 -18.98 -0.64 -18.99
C LYS A 8 -17.52 -0.26 -19.19
N ASP A 9 -17.08 0.83 -18.57
CA ASP A 9 -15.74 1.34 -18.75
C ASP A 9 -14.78 0.78 -17.70
N ARG A 10 -13.61 0.33 -18.17
CA ARG A 10 -12.53 -0.11 -17.28
C ARG A 10 -12.13 1.03 -16.35
N ARG A 11 -12.05 0.76 -15.05
CA ARG A 11 -11.59 1.74 -14.05
C ARG A 11 -10.22 2.26 -14.43
N PHE A 12 -10.07 3.58 -14.40
CA PHE A 12 -8.79 4.23 -14.58
C PHE A 12 -7.83 3.72 -13.49
N ALA A 13 -6.89 2.88 -13.89
CA ALA A 13 -5.79 2.40 -13.08
C ALA A 13 -4.50 2.95 -13.71
N GLY A 14 -4.20 4.21 -13.43
CA GLY A 14 -2.99 4.89 -13.90
C GLY A 14 -2.24 5.51 -12.74
N THR A 15 -0.92 5.35 -12.71
CA THR A 15 -0.05 6.04 -11.76
C THR A 15 0.42 7.36 -12.39
N VAL A 16 -0.04 8.49 -11.86
CA VAL A 16 0.39 9.82 -12.32
C VAL A 16 1.51 10.33 -11.40
N ARG A 17 2.69 10.57 -11.96
CA ARG A 17 3.80 11.21 -11.23
C ARG A 17 3.57 12.72 -11.22
N LEU A 18 3.23 13.26 -10.07
CA LEU A 18 3.06 14.71 -9.89
C LEU A 18 4.42 15.38 -9.62
N ARG A 19 4.59 16.61 -10.12
CA ARG A 19 5.82 17.41 -9.91
C ARG A 19 6.00 17.84 -8.45
N HIS A 20 4.89 17.99 -7.71
CA HIS A 20 4.87 18.24 -6.28
C HIS A 20 4.22 17.05 -5.55
N VAL A 21 4.80 16.62 -4.43
CA VAL A 21 4.31 15.47 -3.68
C VAL A 21 3.02 15.86 -2.96
N PRO A 22 1.85 15.28 -3.33
CA PRO A 22 0.56 15.70 -2.77
C PRO A 22 0.36 15.23 -1.32
N ARG A 23 1.14 14.25 -0.85
CA ARG A 23 1.08 13.70 0.51
C ARG A 23 2.48 13.61 1.11
N PRO A 24 3.01 14.69 1.70
CA PRO A 24 4.36 14.72 2.25
C PRO A 24 4.57 13.78 3.46
N LYS A 25 3.50 13.42 4.18
CA LYS A 25 3.54 12.52 5.35
C LYS A 25 2.94 11.13 5.05
N MET A 26 3.10 10.63 3.82
CA MET A 26 2.63 9.29 3.47
C MET A 26 3.43 8.25 4.26
N LYS A 27 2.74 7.38 5.01
CA LYS A 27 3.35 6.26 5.71
C LYS A 27 3.44 5.08 4.75
N ILE A 28 4.64 4.58 4.52
CA ILE A 28 4.92 3.47 3.61
C ILE A 28 5.32 2.26 4.47
N CYS A 29 4.71 1.11 4.20
CA CYS A 29 5.08 -0.16 4.81
C CYS A 29 5.68 -1.07 3.73
N VAL A 30 6.86 -1.62 3.99
CA VAL A 30 7.54 -2.54 3.06
C VAL A 30 7.15 -3.97 3.40
N LEU A 31 6.63 -4.67 2.41
CA LEU A 31 6.30 -6.09 2.48
C LEU A 31 7.29 -6.82 1.58
N GLY A 32 8.07 -7.74 2.13
CA GLY A 32 9.05 -8.47 1.34
C GLY A 32 9.84 -9.48 2.16
N ASP A 33 10.76 -10.16 1.49
CA ASP A 33 11.65 -11.13 2.11
C ASP A 33 12.64 -10.48 3.08
N GLN A 34 13.42 -11.32 3.75
CA GLN A 34 14.40 -10.92 4.78
C GLN A 34 15.28 -9.74 4.33
N ILE A 35 15.81 -9.80 3.11
CA ILE A 35 16.69 -8.76 2.52
C ILE A 35 15.99 -7.39 2.47
N HIS A 36 14.72 -7.36 2.07
CA HIS A 36 13.94 -6.12 1.97
C HIS A 36 13.52 -5.60 3.35
N CYS A 37 13.26 -6.51 4.29
CA CYS A 37 12.97 -6.15 5.67
C CYS A 37 14.19 -5.54 6.36
N ASP A 38 15.40 -6.04 6.10
CA ASP A 38 16.63 -5.51 6.69
C ASP A 38 16.98 -4.13 6.12
N GLN A 39 16.81 -3.93 4.82
CA GLN A 39 16.91 -2.61 4.18
C GLN A 39 15.85 -1.62 4.72
N ALA A 40 14.61 -2.07 4.93
CA ALA A 40 13.55 -1.23 5.47
C ALA A 40 13.83 -0.83 6.94
N LYS A 41 14.30 -1.76 7.77
CA LYS A 41 14.72 -1.49 9.15
C LYS A 41 15.87 -0.49 9.20
N ALA A 42 16.87 -0.62 8.33
CA ALA A 42 17.98 0.34 8.23
C ALA A 42 17.49 1.77 7.89
N ASN A 43 16.42 1.87 7.10
CA ASN A 43 15.78 3.14 6.73
C ASN A 43 14.67 3.58 7.70
N ASN A 44 14.51 2.92 8.86
CA ASN A 44 13.44 3.17 9.84
C ASN A 44 12.01 3.10 9.26
N LEU A 45 11.81 2.30 8.21
CA LEU A 45 10.51 2.07 7.60
C LEU A 45 9.82 0.87 8.26
N PRO A 46 8.51 0.94 8.53
CA PRO A 46 7.78 -0.20 9.05
C PRO A 46 7.82 -1.33 8.01
N CYS A 47 8.28 -2.51 8.45
CA CYS A 47 8.34 -3.72 7.64
C CYS A 47 7.42 -4.79 8.23
N MET A 48 6.83 -5.62 7.37
CA MET A 48 6.04 -6.78 7.80
C MET A 48 6.49 -7.99 6.99
N THR A 49 6.84 -9.07 7.68
CA THR A 49 7.37 -10.30 7.08
C THR A 49 6.24 -11.19 6.56
N VAL A 50 6.60 -12.19 5.75
CA VAL A 50 5.67 -13.16 5.15
C VAL A 50 4.85 -13.91 6.22
N ASP A 51 5.43 -14.19 7.38
CA ASP A 51 4.75 -14.89 8.47
C ASP A 51 3.70 -14.03 9.18
N ASP A 52 3.95 -12.73 9.30
CA ASP A 52 2.97 -11.78 9.84
C ASP A 52 1.83 -11.54 8.85
N LEU A 53 2.13 -11.55 7.55
CA LEU A 53 1.12 -11.47 6.49
C LEU A 53 0.20 -12.69 6.47
N LYS A 54 0.73 -13.90 6.68
CA LYS A 54 -0.10 -15.13 6.78
C LYS A 54 -1.09 -15.06 7.93
N LYS A 55 -0.71 -14.47 9.06
CA LYS A 55 -1.60 -14.27 10.22
C LYS A 55 -2.67 -13.21 9.95
N LEU A 56 -2.37 -12.19 9.14
CA LEU A 56 -3.34 -11.15 8.75
C LEU A 56 -4.34 -11.58 7.68
N ASN A 57 -4.10 -12.70 6.97
CA ASN A 57 -4.74 -12.98 5.68
C ASN A 57 -6.22 -13.41 5.75
N LYS A 58 -6.86 -13.37 6.92
CA LYS A 58 -8.28 -13.73 7.07
C LYS A 58 -9.12 -12.67 7.79
N ASP A 59 -8.50 -11.66 8.41
CA ASP A 59 -9.21 -10.64 9.18
C ASP A 59 -9.37 -9.32 8.41
N LYS A 60 -10.55 -9.17 7.77
CA LYS A 60 -10.92 -7.95 7.02
C LYS A 60 -10.85 -6.67 7.87
N LYS A 61 -11.06 -6.77 9.19
CA LYS A 61 -10.97 -5.62 10.12
C LYS A 61 -9.54 -5.11 10.27
N LEU A 62 -8.57 -6.02 10.43
CA LEU A 62 -7.15 -5.67 10.58
C LEU A 62 -6.58 -5.11 9.28
N ILE A 63 -6.95 -5.69 8.14
CA ILE A 63 -6.58 -5.21 6.80
C ILE A 63 -7.12 -3.79 6.57
N LYS A 64 -8.40 -3.52 6.90
CA LYS A 64 -8.99 -2.17 6.78
C LYS A 64 -8.34 -1.15 7.72
N LYS A 65 -7.84 -1.57 8.88
CA LYS A 65 -7.14 -0.69 9.83
C LYS A 65 -5.74 -0.36 9.35
N LEU A 66 -5.06 -1.30 8.70
CA LEU A 66 -3.73 -1.13 8.12
C LEU A 66 -3.75 -0.14 6.94
N THR A 67 -4.73 -0.26 6.04
CA THR A 67 -4.82 0.60 4.85
C THR A 67 -5.30 2.03 5.12
N LYS A 68 -5.86 2.28 6.31
CA LYS A 68 -6.31 3.61 6.75
C LYS A 68 -5.28 4.37 7.60
N LYS A 69 -4.11 3.77 7.88
CA LYS A 69 -2.99 4.43 8.58
C LYS A 69 -2.23 5.38 7.67
#